data_AF-A0A5B0RX12-F1
#
_entry.id   AF-A0A5B0RX12-F1
#
_cell.length_a   1.000
_cell.length_b   1.000
_cell.length_c   1.000
_cell.angle_alpha   90.00
_cell.angle_beta   90.00
_cell.angle_gamma   90.00
#
_symmetry.space_group_name_H-M   'P 1'
#
loop_
_entity.id
_entity.type
_entity.pdbx_description
1 polymer ?
#
loop_
_entity_poly.entity_id
_entity_poly.type
_entity_poly.pdbx_seq_one_letter_code
_entity_poly.pdbx_strand_id
1 'polypeptide(L)'
;MSIMRSDSRTEADIRSLTMRMSILSRSDGSAQFSFGDLKALGAVTGPAEVRIRDEKPTEAFVDVIVVPVCGLPGPPTKSLAHSIKSFFTPLILLKKYPRSLIQINLQTLSKPSDRWTNGFTTGTLEPSATVPLFEETQSVSEKAALINAASLALLDAGVGMRGCAFAVGLAILPPSAVSPNHNNPQALESDLIVLDPSPTEESSAKSLHLVGFHFGHGFNTTTDSGVEIGTVALCESNGSFSYDQLQTVLKLASLATQQILAFVRQSCETVYDHEDGINSASQAAVGQPTSSNLDNSNPENRKKKKSKKNK
;
A
#
# COMPACT_ATOMS: atom_id res chain seq x y z
N MET A 1 30.30 -6.83 -7.43
CA MET A 1 30.58 -6.05 -6.19
C MET A 1 29.48 -5.02 -6.10
N SER A 2 28.65 -5.06 -5.05
CA SER A 2 27.49 -4.17 -4.91
C SER A 2 27.91 -2.80 -4.36
N ILE A 3 27.36 -1.73 -4.91
CA ILE A 3 27.50 -0.40 -4.33
C ILE A 3 26.58 -0.34 -3.09
N MET A 4 27.16 0.00 -1.94
CA MET A 4 26.42 0.14 -0.69
C MET A 4 25.87 1.56 -0.58
N ARG A 5 24.54 1.69 -0.49
CA ARG A 5 23.83 2.98 -0.34
C ARG A 5 24.07 3.58 1.05
N SER A 6 23.62 4.83 1.26
CA SER A 6 23.66 5.51 2.56
C SER A 6 23.02 4.70 3.69
N ASP A 7 22.00 3.91 3.35
CA ASP A 7 21.24 3.06 4.29
C ASP A 7 21.80 1.63 4.42
N SER A 8 23.04 1.37 3.97
CA SER A 8 23.63 0.02 3.91
C SER A 8 22.88 -0.99 3.02
N ARG A 9 21.94 -0.52 2.18
CA ARG A 9 21.18 -1.33 1.20
C ARG A 9 21.95 -1.49 -0.11
N THR A 10 21.65 -2.58 -0.82
CA THR A 10 22.11 -2.79 -2.21
C THR A 10 21.17 -2.09 -3.19
N GLU A 11 21.63 -1.85 -4.41
CA GLU A 11 20.88 -1.27 -5.53
C GLU A 11 19.53 -1.96 -5.80
N ALA A 12 19.51 -3.29 -5.68
CA ALA A 12 18.33 -4.11 -5.99
C ALA A 12 17.43 -4.39 -4.78
N ASP A 13 17.69 -3.76 -3.63
CA ASP A 13 16.96 -4.06 -2.39
C ASP A 13 15.98 -2.95 -2.02
N ILE A 14 14.77 -3.36 -1.64
CA ILE A 14 13.69 -2.45 -1.21
C ILE A 14 13.76 -2.22 0.30
N ARG A 15 13.14 -1.14 0.82
CA ARG A 15 13.05 -0.94 2.27
C ARG A 15 12.25 -2.05 2.94
N SER A 16 12.41 -2.17 4.26
CA SER A 16 11.63 -3.08 5.08
C SER A 16 10.13 -2.88 4.84
N LEU A 17 9.45 -3.95 4.44
CA LEU A 17 8.02 -3.95 4.19
C LEU A 17 7.26 -4.14 5.50
N THR A 18 6.18 -3.38 5.69
CA THR A 18 5.24 -3.61 6.78
C THR A 18 3.83 -3.36 6.26
N MET A 19 2.91 -4.26 6.58
CA MET A 19 1.50 -4.11 6.23
C MET A 19 0.58 -4.40 7.41
N ARG A 20 -0.59 -3.77 7.40
CA ARG A 20 -1.70 -4.05 8.32
C ARG A 20 -3.00 -4.00 7.54
N MET A 21 -3.87 -4.98 7.72
CA MET A 21 -5.20 -5.03 7.12
C MET A 21 -6.27 -4.70 8.17
N SER A 22 -7.49 -4.36 7.72
CA SER A 22 -8.65 -4.08 8.56
C SER A 22 -8.40 -3.08 9.70
N ILE A 23 -7.75 -1.96 9.39
CA ILE A 23 -7.42 -0.93 10.41
C ILE A 23 -8.55 0.07 10.66
N LEU A 24 -9.45 0.26 9.70
CA LEU A 24 -10.58 1.19 9.77
C LEU A 24 -11.88 0.41 9.97
N SER A 25 -12.63 0.77 11.02
CA SER A 25 -13.85 0.08 11.41
C SER A 25 -15.09 0.42 10.57
N ARG A 26 -15.06 1.51 9.81
CA ARG A 26 -16.22 2.02 9.04
C ARG A 26 -16.13 1.79 7.54
N SER A 27 -14.97 1.40 7.03
CA SER A 27 -14.79 1.02 5.63
C SER A 27 -15.01 -0.49 5.47
N ASP A 28 -15.48 -0.91 4.31
CA ASP A 28 -15.65 -2.34 4.00
C ASP A 28 -14.30 -3.07 3.94
N GLY A 29 -13.25 -2.38 3.50
CA GLY A 29 -11.88 -2.86 3.62
C GLY A 29 -10.90 -1.72 3.79
N SER A 30 -9.80 -2.00 4.49
CA SER A 30 -8.74 -1.02 4.69
C SER A 30 -7.39 -1.69 4.86
N ALA A 31 -6.33 -1.01 4.44
CA ALA A 31 -4.99 -1.50 4.64
C ALA A 31 -3.98 -0.37 4.73
N GLN A 32 -3.01 -0.53 5.61
CA GLN A 32 -1.81 0.29 5.66
C GLN A 32 -0.66 -0.49 5.05
N PHE A 33 0.07 0.16 4.13
CA PHE A 33 1.30 -0.36 3.56
C PHE A 33 2.45 0.61 3.83
N SER A 34 3.61 0.08 4.20
CA SER A 34 4.78 0.87 4.55
C SER A 34 6.05 0.38 3.85
N PHE A 35 6.75 1.30 3.21
CA PHE A 35 8.13 1.15 2.74
C PHE A 35 9.06 1.84 3.75
N GLY A 36 9.49 1.12 4.78
CA GLY A 36 10.21 1.70 5.91
C GLY A 36 9.44 2.86 6.54
N ASP A 37 9.94 4.08 6.39
CA ASP A 37 9.36 5.30 6.97
C ASP A 37 8.17 5.88 6.17
N LEU A 38 8.05 5.50 4.89
CA LEU A 38 6.94 5.91 4.04
C LEU A 38 5.73 5.04 4.34
N LYS A 39 4.60 5.65 4.72
CA LYS A 39 3.37 4.94 5.08
C LYS A 39 2.20 5.47 4.27
N ALA A 40 1.48 4.56 3.63
CA ALA A 40 0.27 4.82 2.87
C ALA A 40 -0.90 4.03 3.47
N LEU A 41 -2.09 4.64 3.43
CA LEU A 41 -3.35 4.07 3.86
C LEU A 41 -4.29 3.97 2.67
N GLY A 42 -4.87 2.80 2.46
CA GLY A 42 -5.99 2.58 1.56
C GLY A 42 -7.24 2.22 2.33
N ALA A 43 -8.37 2.77 1.90
CA ALA A 43 -9.70 2.44 2.38
C ALA A 43 -10.60 2.23 1.16
N VAL A 44 -11.33 1.13 1.16
CA VAL A 44 -12.29 0.79 0.12
C VAL A 44 -13.69 0.80 0.72
N THR A 45 -14.61 1.42 -0.01
CA THR A 45 -16.03 1.41 0.30
C THR A 45 -16.77 0.93 -0.93
N GLY A 46 -17.44 -0.20 -0.81
CA GLY A 46 -18.29 -0.74 -1.86
C GLY A 46 -18.34 -2.27 -1.88
N PRO A 47 -19.27 -2.84 -2.68
CA PRO A 47 -20.10 -2.18 -3.67
C PRO A 47 -21.26 -1.38 -3.05
N ALA A 48 -21.22 -0.05 -3.21
CA ALA A 48 -22.20 0.89 -2.68
C ALA A 48 -23.15 1.39 -3.80
N GLU A 49 -24.23 2.07 -3.43
CA GLU A 49 -25.12 2.69 -4.40
C GLU A 49 -24.42 3.86 -5.13
N VAL A 50 -24.44 3.83 -6.46
CA VAL A 50 -23.84 4.87 -7.29
C VAL A 50 -24.82 6.02 -7.51
N ARG A 51 -24.29 7.24 -7.63
CA ARG A 51 -25.09 8.39 -8.02
C ARG A 51 -25.56 8.25 -9.48
N ILE A 52 -26.82 8.59 -9.75
CA ILE A 52 -27.46 8.48 -11.09
C ILE A 52 -26.59 9.04 -12.24
N ARG A 53 -25.80 10.09 -11.99
CA ARG A 53 -24.92 10.71 -13.00
C ARG A 53 -23.74 9.83 -13.44
N ASP A 54 -23.22 9.00 -12.53
CA ASP A 54 -22.02 8.17 -12.70
C ASP A 54 -22.40 6.69 -12.88
N GLU A 55 -23.70 6.41 -12.89
CA GLU A 55 -24.27 5.08 -12.95
C GLU A 55 -24.02 4.43 -14.31
N LYS A 56 -23.48 3.22 -14.27
CA LYS A 56 -23.28 2.39 -15.46
C LYS A 56 -24.18 1.15 -15.36
N PRO A 57 -25.05 0.90 -16.36
CA PRO A 57 -26.00 -0.22 -16.30
C PRO A 57 -25.34 -1.61 -16.27
N THR A 58 -24.19 -1.77 -16.92
CA THR A 58 -23.56 -3.08 -17.16
C THR A 58 -22.35 -3.36 -16.28
N GLU A 59 -21.81 -2.34 -15.61
CA GLU A 59 -20.54 -2.43 -14.87
C GLU A 59 -20.54 -1.52 -13.64
N ALA A 60 -19.67 -1.81 -12.67
CA ALA A 60 -19.43 -0.93 -11.55
C ALA A 60 -18.68 0.34 -11.97
N PHE A 61 -19.02 1.46 -11.34
CA PHE A 61 -18.24 2.68 -11.40
C PHE A 61 -17.14 2.64 -10.33
N VAL A 62 -15.89 2.66 -10.76
CA VAL A 62 -14.73 2.79 -9.85
C VAL A 62 -14.41 4.26 -9.67
N ASP A 63 -14.35 4.73 -8.43
CA ASP A 63 -13.87 6.05 -8.09
C ASP A 63 -12.60 5.95 -7.24
N VAL A 64 -11.61 6.78 -7.54
CA VAL A 64 -10.34 6.81 -6.82
C VAL A 64 -10.09 8.22 -6.37
N ILE A 65 -9.85 8.38 -5.07
CA ILE A 65 -9.59 9.66 -4.44
C ILE A 65 -8.27 9.54 -3.70
N VAL A 66 -7.35 10.45 -4.00
CA VAL A 66 -6.01 10.49 -3.40
C VAL A 66 -5.88 11.77 -2.60
N VAL A 67 -5.60 11.62 -1.30
CA VAL A 67 -5.46 12.71 -0.35
C VAL A 67 -3.97 12.82 0.01
N PRO A 68 -3.33 13.98 -0.26
CA PRO A 68 -1.93 14.19 0.08
C PRO A 68 -1.73 14.32 1.61
N VAL A 69 -0.50 14.17 2.08
CA VAL A 69 -0.14 14.36 3.51
C VAL A 69 -0.50 15.77 3.99
N CYS A 70 -0.23 16.78 3.15
CA CYS A 70 -0.47 18.18 3.44
C CYS A 70 -1.12 18.88 2.25
N GLY A 71 -2.00 19.84 2.55
CA GLY A 71 -2.70 20.63 1.54
C GLY A 71 -4.00 19.99 1.06
N LEU A 72 -4.59 20.63 0.06
CA LEU A 72 -5.82 20.18 -0.59
C LEU A 72 -5.48 19.35 -1.83
N PRO A 73 -6.31 18.36 -2.19
CA PRO A 73 -6.12 17.62 -3.43
C PRO A 73 -6.23 18.57 -4.63
N GLY A 74 -5.16 18.65 -5.41
CA GLY A 74 -5.05 19.50 -6.60
C GLY A 74 -5.13 18.71 -7.92
N PRO A 75 -4.83 19.36 -9.05
CA PRO A 75 -4.68 18.69 -10.34
C PRO A 75 -3.70 17.50 -10.35
N PRO A 76 -2.48 17.57 -9.75
CA PRO A 76 -1.54 16.46 -9.82
C PRO A 76 -2.02 15.21 -9.05
N THR A 77 -2.62 15.39 -7.87
CA THR A 77 -3.20 14.27 -7.10
C THR A 77 -4.40 13.66 -7.84
N LYS A 78 -5.17 14.48 -8.58
CA LYS A 78 -6.26 13.99 -9.44
C LYS A 78 -5.74 13.20 -10.65
N SER A 79 -4.62 13.62 -11.24
CA SER A 79 -3.96 12.85 -12.32
C SER A 79 -3.45 11.51 -11.80
N LEU A 80 -2.84 11.49 -10.61
CA LEU A 80 -2.39 10.27 -9.95
C LEU A 80 -3.57 9.32 -9.71
N ALA A 81 -4.67 9.83 -9.16
CA ALA A 81 -5.88 9.06 -8.95
C ALA A 81 -6.43 8.47 -10.26
N HIS A 82 -6.33 9.20 -11.36
CA HIS A 82 -6.70 8.70 -12.69
C HIS A 82 -5.78 7.56 -13.17
N SER A 83 -4.45 7.69 -13.00
CA SER A 83 -3.50 6.61 -13.31
C SER A 83 -3.81 5.34 -12.50
N ILE A 84 -4.06 5.48 -11.19
CA ILE A 84 -4.42 4.35 -10.31
C ILE A 84 -5.75 3.74 -10.72
N LYS A 85 -6.76 4.56 -11.04
CA LYS A 85 -8.04 4.07 -11.55
C LYS A 85 -7.87 3.24 -12.82
N SER A 86 -7.08 3.73 -13.78
CA SER A 86 -6.79 3.01 -15.03
C SER A 86 -6.08 1.68 -14.76
N PHE A 87 -5.15 1.67 -13.81
CA PHE A 87 -4.41 0.48 -13.38
C PHE A 87 -5.31 -0.60 -12.77
N PHE A 88 -6.23 -0.24 -11.86
CA PHE A 88 -7.10 -1.22 -11.18
C PHE A 88 -8.34 -1.63 -11.97
N THR A 89 -8.83 -0.81 -12.90
CA THR A 89 -10.02 -1.10 -13.72
C THR A 89 -10.00 -2.48 -14.39
N PRO A 90 -8.93 -2.93 -15.08
CA PRO A 90 -8.90 -4.25 -15.71
C PRO A 90 -8.77 -5.43 -14.73
N LEU A 91 -8.37 -5.18 -13.47
CA LEU A 91 -8.24 -6.22 -12.43
C LEU A 91 -9.57 -6.53 -11.75
N ILE A 92 -10.38 -5.49 -11.51
CA ILE A 92 -11.66 -5.63 -10.81
C ILE A 92 -12.70 -6.23 -11.76
N LEU A 93 -13.47 -7.21 -11.27
CA LEU A 93 -14.59 -7.81 -12.00
C LEU A 93 -15.82 -6.90 -12.00
N LEU A 94 -15.75 -5.80 -12.75
CA LEU A 94 -16.79 -4.76 -12.75
C LEU A 94 -18.19 -5.25 -13.16
N LYS A 95 -18.26 -6.26 -14.04
CA LYS A 95 -19.52 -6.85 -14.50
C LYS A 95 -20.28 -7.61 -13.40
N LYS A 96 -19.62 -7.96 -12.29
CA LYS A 96 -20.24 -8.62 -11.14
C LYS A 96 -21.14 -7.67 -10.34
N TYR A 97 -20.91 -6.36 -10.46
CA TYR A 97 -21.55 -5.33 -9.65
C TYR A 97 -22.14 -4.23 -10.55
N PRO A 98 -23.19 -4.50 -11.34
CA PRO A 98 -23.83 -3.48 -12.17
C PRO A 98 -24.42 -2.37 -11.30
N ARG A 99 -24.46 -1.13 -11.82
CA ARG A 99 -25.08 0.03 -11.14
C ARG A 99 -24.54 0.26 -9.72
N SER A 100 -23.31 -0.14 -9.46
CA SER A 100 -22.66 -0.06 -8.14
C SER A 100 -21.44 0.84 -8.19
N LEU A 101 -21.04 1.37 -7.05
CA LEU A 101 -19.86 2.21 -6.87
C LEU A 101 -18.83 1.48 -5.99
N ILE A 102 -17.58 1.45 -6.45
CA ILE A 102 -16.43 0.98 -5.68
C ILE A 102 -15.52 2.20 -5.51
N GLN A 103 -15.49 2.76 -4.30
CA GLN A 103 -14.68 3.93 -3.99
C GLN A 103 -13.41 3.52 -3.26
N ILE A 104 -12.27 3.92 -3.82
CA ILE A 104 -10.94 3.70 -3.24
C ILE A 104 -10.43 5.06 -2.77
N ASN A 105 -10.34 5.24 -1.45
CA ASN A 105 -9.73 6.40 -0.82
C ASN A 105 -8.29 6.04 -0.41
N LEU A 106 -7.33 6.80 -0.92
CA LEU A 106 -5.92 6.61 -0.66
C LEU A 106 -5.38 7.85 0.05
N GLN A 107 -4.68 7.65 1.17
CA GLN A 107 -4.11 8.71 1.97
C GLN A 107 -2.67 8.40 2.29
N THR A 108 -1.77 9.31 1.96
CA THR A 108 -0.39 9.24 2.45
C THR A 108 -0.36 9.71 3.90
N LEU A 109 0.22 8.90 4.80
CA LEU A 109 0.26 9.19 6.24
C LEU A 109 1.58 9.82 6.65
N SER A 110 2.70 9.24 6.21
CA SER A 110 4.03 9.76 6.46
C SER A 110 4.89 9.61 5.22
N LYS A 111 5.70 10.63 4.96
CA LYS A 111 6.72 10.62 3.91
C LYS A 111 8.08 10.95 4.52
N PRO A 112 9.16 10.26 4.13
CA PRO A 112 10.50 10.65 4.52
C PRO A 112 10.78 12.05 3.95
N SER A 113 11.14 13.00 4.82
CA SER A 113 11.41 14.38 4.41
C SER A 113 12.91 14.66 4.43
N ASP A 114 13.43 15.21 3.34
CA ASP A 114 14.81 15.73 3.27
C ASP A 114 14.93 17.17 3.82
N ARG A 115 13.87 17.67 4.46
CA ARG A 115 13.76 19.09 4.87
C ARG A 115 14.65 19.45 6.07
N TRP A 116 15.07 18.46 6.87
CA TRP A 116 15.88 18.70 8.08
C TRP A 116 17.37 18.33 7.90
N THR A 117 17.67 17.48 6.93
CA THR A 117 19.02 17.01 6.56
C THR A 117 19.79 18.06 5.77
N ASN A 118 19.10 18.82 4.93
CA ASN A 118 19.64 20.05 4.35
C ASN A 118 19.47 21.18 5.38
N GLY A 119 20.51 21.41 6.19
CA GLY A 119 20.53 22.52 7.14
C GLY A 119 20.13 23.84 6.45
N PHE A 120 19.48 24.74 7.18
CA PHE A 120 19.14 26.07 6.69
C PHE A 120 20.42 26.82 6.28
N THR A 121 20.81 26.72 5.01
CA THR A 121 22.00 27.39 4.48
C THR A 121 21.62 28.79 4.02
N THR A 122 22.02 29.80 4.78
CA THR A 122 21.92 31.23 4.41
C THR A 122 22.95 31.65 3.36
N GLY A 123 23.76 30.72 2.83
CA GLY A 123 24.94 31.00 2.03
C GLY A 123 24.85 30.44 0.62
N THR A 124 23.93 30.97 -0.19
CA THR A 124 24.05 31.17 -1.66
C THR A 124 22.70 31.67 -2.18
N LEU A 125 22.54 33.00 -2.23
CA LEU A 125 21.50 33.63 -3.05
C LEU A 125 21.92 33.53 -4.52
N GLU A 126 21.90 32.33 -5.07
CA GLU A 126 21.71 32.15 -6.51
C GLU A 126 20.23 32.43 -6.80
N PRO A 127 19.87 33.33 -7.73
CA PRO A 127 18.48 33.69 -8.02
C PRO A 127 17.69 32.54 -8.66
N SER A 128 18.30 31.35 -8.80
CA SER A 128 17.67 30.11 -9.23
C SER A 128 17.23 29.21 -8.07
N ALA A 129 17.38 29.62 -6.82
CA ALA A 129 16.60 29.05 -5.72
C ALA A 129 15.27 29.82 -5.66
N THR A 130 14.45 29.67 -6.70
CA THR A 130 13.01 29.57 -6.41
C THR A 130 12.94 28.61 -5.24
N VAL A 131 12.28 28.96 -4.14
CA VAL A 131 11.74 27.91 -3.27
C VAL A 131 11.08 26.98 -4.30
N PRO A 132 11.59 25.77 -4.57
CA PRO A 132 10.89 24.93 -5.50
C PRO A 132 9.54 24.86 -4.81
N LEU A 133 8.51 25.39 -5.47
CA LEU A 133 7.16 25.07 -5.08
C LEU A 133 7.14 23.58 -5.36
N PHE A 134 7.59 22.83 -4.36
CA PHE A 134 8.00 21.45 -4.45
C PHE A 134 6.80 20.80 -5.09
N GLU A 135 6.96 20.22 -6.27
CA GLU A 135 5.90 19.44 -6.87
C GLU A 135 5.86 18.13 -6.09
N GLU A 136 5.36 18.26 -4.85
CA GLU A 136 5.34 17.30 -3.73
C GLU A 136 4.66 15.99 -4.09
N THR A 137 4.04 15.97 -5.28
CA THR A 137 3.17 14.95 -5.83
C THR A 137 3.85 14.01 -6.82
N GLN A 138 5.17 14.13 -7.03
CA GLN A 138 5.90 13.32 -8.01
C GLN A 138 6.83 12.24 -7.43
N SER A 139 6.86 12.03 -6.10
CA SER A 139 7.69 10.96 -5.55
C SER A 139 7.20 9.58 -6.03
N VAL A 140 8.10 8.78 -6.60
CA VAL A 140 7.73 7.49 -7.20
C VAL A 140 7.50 6.44 -6.12
N SER A 141 8.24 6.51 -5.02
CA SER A 141 8.04 5.62 -3.88
C SER A 141 6.67 5.83 -3.21
N GLU A 142 6.18 7.07 -3.08
CA GLU A 142 4.83 7.35 -2.54
C GLU A 142 3.73 6.79 -3.43
N LYS A 143 3.83 7.02 -4.74
CA LYS A 143 2.88 6.44 -5.70
C LYS A 143 2.85 4.92 -5.61
N ALA A 144 4.02 4.27 -5.53
CA ALA A 144 4.12 2.83 -5.36
C ALA A 144 3.47 2.36 -4.05
N ALA A 145 3.70 3.06 -2.93
CA ALA A 145 3.09 2.74 -1.65
C ALA A 145 1.56 2.84 -1.69
N LEU A 146 1.02 3.89 -2.32
CA LEU A 146 -0.42 4.09 -2.48
C LEU A 146 -1.05 2.98 -3.32
N ILE A 147 -0.41 2.57 -4.42
CA ILE A 147 -0.87 1.44 -5.25
C ILE A 147 -0.88 0.15 -4.44
N ASN A 148 0.18 -0.13 -3.68
CA ASN A 148 0.27 -1.35 -2.87
C ASN A 148 -0.77 -1.35 -1.74
N ALA A 149 -1.02 -0.20 -1.10
CA ALA A 149 -2.08 -0.03 -0.10
C ALA A 149 -3.48 -0.23 -0.72
N ALA A 150 -3.70 0.27 -1.93
CA ALA A 150 -4.97 0.09 -2.65
C ALA A 150 -5.26 -1.39 -2.92
N SER A 151 -4.27 -2.15 -3.38
CA SER A 151 -4.40 -3.59 -3.60
C SER A 151 -4.78 -4.35 -2.33
N LEU A 152 -4.10 -4.05 -1.21
CA LEU A 152 -4.42 -4.68 0.07
C LEU A 152 -5.82 -4.31 0.57
N ALA A 153 -6.23 -3.05 0.42
CA ALA A 153 -7.56 -2.61 0.84
C ALA A 153 -8.68 -3.24 -0.02
N LEU A 154 -8.44 -3.47 -1.31
CA LEU A 154 -9.37 -4.18 -2.19
C LEU A 154 -9.48 -5.68 -1.83
N LEU A 155 -8.37 -6.30 -1.43
CA LEU A 155 -8.34 -7.68 -0.94
C LEU A 155 -9.14 -7.81 0.37
N ASP A 156 -8.89 -6.91 1.32
CA ASP A 156 -9.59 -6.86 2.62
C ASP A 156 -11.10 -6.63 2.45
N ALA A 157 -11.50 -5.76 1.52
CA ALA A 157 -12.91 -5.50 1.21
C ALA A 157 -13.64 -6.69 0.53
N GLY A 158 -12.91 -7.73 0.12
CA GLY A 158 -13.51 -8.89 -0.57
C GLY A 158 -14.11 -8.53 -1.94
N VAL A 159 -13.62 -7.48 -2.60
CA VAL A 159 -14.07 -7.10 -3.93
C VAL A 159 -13.63 -8.18 -4.93
N GLY A 160 -14.54 -8.62 -5.81
CA GLY A 160 -14.19 -9.60 -6.84
C GLY A 160 -13.11 -9.09 -7.79
N MET A 161 -11.89 -9.62 -7.66
CA MET A 161 -10.75 -9.29 -8.52
C MET A 161 -10.26 -10.53 -9.27
N ARG A 162 -9.65 -10.33 -10.44
CA ARG A 162 -8.97 -11.39 -11.22
C ARG A 162 -7.59 -11.75 -10.68
N GLY A 163 -7.02 -10.86 -9.87
CA GLY A 163 -5.64 -10.90 -9.46
C GLY A 163 -5.29 -9.76 -8.52
N CYS A 164 -4.02 -9.69 -8.12
CA CYS A 164 -3.43 -8.62 -7.33
C CYS A 164 -2.58 -7.73 -8.24
N ALA A 165 -2.25 -6.53 -7.76
CA ALA A 165 -1.28 -5.69 -8.44
C ALA A 165 -0.35 -4.99 -7.47
N PHE A 166 0.91 -4.84 -7.87
CA PHE A 166 1.91 -4.20 -7.04
C PHE A 166 2.78 -3.30 -7.90
N ALA A 167 3.25 -2.21 -7.31
CA ALA A 167 4.12 -1.27 -7.95
C ALA A 167 5.37 -1.01 -7.13
N VAL A 168 6.44 -0.61 -7.82
CA VAL A 168 7.73 -0.24 -7.25
C VAL A 168 8.28 0.97 -7.99
N GLY A 169 8.93 1.86 -7.23
CA GLY A 169 9.66 3.01 -7.76
C GLY A 169 11.12 2.67 -8.00
N LEU A 170 11.70 3.21 -9.07
CA LEU A 170 13.10 3.11 -9.43
C LEU A 170 13.66 4.48 -9.79
N ALA A 171 14.94 4.69 -9.51
CA ALA A 171 15.67 5.86 -9.97
C ALA A 171 16.93 5.43 -10.73
N ILE A 172 17.27 6.19 -11.76
CA ILE A 172 18.58 6.14 -12.41
C ILE A 172 19.39 7.32 -11.87
N LEU A 173 20.45 7.02 -11.14
CA LEU A 173 21.33 8.01 -10.54
C LEU A 173 22.52 8.28 -11.46
N PRO A 174 22.91 9.55 -11.64
CA PRO A 174 24.16 9.88 -12.29
C PRO A 174 25.33 9.45 -11.41
N PRO A 175 26.50 9.13 -12.01
CA PRO A 175 27.67 8.67 -11.26
C PRO A 175 28.17 9.68 -10.21
N SER A 176 27.89 10.97 -10.39
CA SER A 176 28.26 12.05 -9.47
C SER A 176 27.46 12.07 -8.16
N ALA A 177 26.27 11.46 -8.12
CA ALA A 177 25.40 11.46 -6.93
C ALA A 177 25.74 10.33 -5.94
N VAL A 178 26.52 9.34 -6.39
CA VAL A 178 26.94 8.22 -5.54
C VAL A 178 28.13 8.68 -4.71
N SER A 179 27.96 8.74 -3.39
CA SER A 179 29.07 9.07 -2.48
C SER A 179 30.25 8.13 -2.78
N PRO A 180 31.46 8.66 -3.06
CA PRO A 180 32.60 7.84 -3.44
C PRO A 180 33.01 6.99 -2.24
N ASN A 181 32.60 5.72 -2.24
CA ASN A 181 33.20 4.74 -1.35
C ASN A 181 34.69 4.66 -1.71
N HIS A 182 35.55 4.98 -0.74
CA HIS A 182 37.01 5.15 -0.86
C HIS A 182 37.77 3.90 -1.36
N ASN A 183 37.06 2.80 -1.68
CA ASN A 183 37.61 1.47 -1.90
C ASN A 183 37.49 0.95 -3.34
N ASN A 184 36.82 1.65 -4.28
CA ASN A 184 36.79 1.17 -5.67
C ASN A 184 36.66 2.28 -6.74
N PRO A 185 37.79 2.80 -7.26
CA PRO A 185 37.80 3.89 -8.23
C PRO A 185 37.38 3.49 -9.67
N GLN A 186 37.07 2.21 -9.93
CA GLN A 186 36.79 1.71 -11.30
C GLN A 186 35.30 1.49 -11.63
N ALA A 187 34.37 1.72 -10.69
CA ALA A 187 32.93 1.52 -10.92
C ALA A 187 32.16 2.82 -11.30
N LEU A 188 32.87 3.94 -11.49
CA LEU A 188 32.28 5.28 -11.52
C LEU A 188 31.79 5.78 -12.89
N GLU A 189 31.79 4.95 -13.95
CA GLU A 189 31.47 5.41 -15.31
C GLU A 189 30.04 5.11 -15.78
N SER A 190 29.32 4.19 -15.13
CA SER A 190 27.95 3.80 -15.54
C SER A 190 26.88 4.36 -14.61
N ASP A 191 25.79 4.85 -15.19
CA ASP A 191 24.58 5.25 -14.47
C ASP A 191 24.09 4.10 -13.56
N LEU A 192 23.77 4.40 -12.30
CA LEU A 192 23.37 3.43 -11.30
C LEU A 192 21.85 3.32 -11.22
N ILE A 193 21.28 2.11 -11.34
CA ILE A 193 19.83 1.89 -11.24
C ILE A 193 19.51 1.37 -9.84
N VAL A 194 18.61 2.07 -9.14
CA VAL A 194 18.29 1.81 -7.74
C VAL A 194 16.80 1.55 -7.55
N LEU A 195 16.46 0.51 -6.79
CA LEU A 195 15.10 0.17 -6.33
C LEU A 195 14.72 0.95 -5.06
N ASP A 196 13.45 1.38 -4.99
CA ASP A 196 12.89 2.19 -3.90
C ASP A 196 13.82 3.33 -3.45
N PRO A 197 13.97 4.36 -4.31
CA PRO A 197 14.90 5.47 -4.08
C PRO A 197 14.50 6.27 -2.82
N SER A 198 15.50 6.71 -2.05
CA SER A 198 15.28 7.68 -0.97
C SER A 198 14.95 9.06 -1.54
N PRO A 199 14.33 9.96 -0.77
CA PRO A 199 14.06 11.33 -1.25
C PRO A 199 15.32 12.06 -1.74
N THR A 200 16.47 11.81 -1.11
CA THR A 200 17.76 12.35 -1.53
C THR A 200 18.16 11.81 -2.90
N GLU A 201 18.03 10.50 -3.10
CA GLU A 201 18.31 9.85 -4.37
C GLU A 201 17.33 10.30 -5.46
N GLU A 202 16.03 10.40 -5.16
CA GLU A 202 15.01 10.93 -6.08
C GLU A 202 15.34 12.34 -6.55
N SER A 203 15.81 13.21 -5.64
CA SER A 203 16.19 14.59 -5.98
C SER A 203 17.44 14.69 -6.86
N SER A 204 18.36 13.72 -6.71
CA SER A 204 19.60 13.64 -7.48
C SER A 204 19.48 12.80 -8.75
N ALA A 205 18.32 12.19 -8.99
CA ALA A 205 18.12 11.24 -10.07
C ALA A 205 18.09 11.91 -11.45
N LYS A 206 18.67 11.22 -12.43
CA LYS A 206 18.59 11.56 -13.85
C LYS A 206 17.24 11.18 -14.45
N SER A 207 16.67 10.07 -13.99
CA SER A 207 15.32 9.64 -14.35
C SER A 207 14.65 8.86 -13.21
N LEU A 208 13.33 8.96 -13.16
CA LEU A 208 12.46 8.30 -12.19
C LEU A 208 11.45 7.43 -12.92
N HIS A 209 11.26 6.22 -12.42
CA HIS A 209 10.39 5.22 -13.05
C HIS A 209 9.45 4.63 -11.99
N LEU A 210 8.15 4.60 -12.30
CA LEU A 210 7.15 3.86 -11.54
C LEU A 210 6.66 2.71 -12.41
N VAL A 211 6.87 1.49 -11.95
CA VAL A 211 6.47 0.30 -12.69
C VAL A 211 5.50 -0.52 -11.85
N GLY A 212 4.34 -0.83 -12.43
CA GLY A 212 3.28 -1.63 -11.83
C GLY A 212 3.03 -2.91 -12.61
N PHE A 213 2.90 -4.02 -11.88
CA PHE A 213 2.66 -5.34 -12.41
C PHE A 213 1.32 -5.88 -11.93
N HIS A 214 0.62 -6.59 -12.83
CA HIS A 214 -0.57 -7.36 -12.53
C HIS A 214 -0.19 -8.83 -12.38
N PHE A 215 -0.68 -9.46 -11.32
CA PHE A 215 -0.50 -10.87 -11.03
C PHE A 215 -1.87 -11.54 -10.90
N GLY A 216 -2.11 -12.63 -11.62
CA GLY A 216 -3.37 -13.37 -11.53
C GLY A 216 -3.72 -14.15 -12.79
N HIS A 217 -4.92 -14.72 -12.79
CA HIS A 217 -5.37 -15.58 -13.88
C HIS A 217 -5.55 -14.77 -15.18
N GLY A 218 -4.78 -15.14 -16.21
CA GLY A 218 -4.73 -14.43 -17.49
C GLY A 218 -3.73 -13.27 -17.57
N PHE A 219 -3.07 -12.93 -16.46
CA PHE A 219 -2.02 -11.89 -16.40
C PHE A 219 -0.63 -12.47 -16.11
N ASN A 220 -0.55 -13.72 -15.67
CA ASN A 220 0.74 -14.37 -15.42
C ASN A 220 1.29 -14.97 -16.71
N THR A 221 2.53 -14.61 -17.05
CA THR A 221 3.32 -15.36 -18.03
C THR A 221 4.08 -16.45 -17.27
N THR A 222 3.73 -17.71 -17.51
CA THR A 222 4.47 -18.84 -16.96
C THR A 222 5.78 -19.00 -17.72
N THR A 223 6.90 -18.81 -17.03
CA THR A 223 8.21 -19.22 -17.57
C THR A 223 8.44 -20.71 -17.29
N ASP A 224 9.26 -21.37 -18.10
CA ASP A 224 9.54 -22.81 -17.99
C ASP A 224 10.09 -23.23 -16.61
N SER A 225 10.58 -22.26 -15.82
CA SER A 225 11.04 -22.43 -14.43
C SER A 225 9.91 -22.44 -13.39
N GLY A 226 8.64 -22.31 -13.79
CA GLY A 226 7.48 -22.26 -12.88
C GLY A 226 7.34 -20.93 -12.13
N VAL A 227 8.20 -19.95 -12.41
CA VAL A 227 8.10 -18.60 -11.83
C VAL A 227 7.04 -17.81 -12.59
N GLU A 228 5.98 -17.42 -11.89
CA GLU A 228 4.94 -16.54 -12.43
C GLU A 228 5.49 -15.11 -12.56
N ILE A 229 5.66 -14.64 -13.80
CA ILE A 229 6.01 -13.24 -14.06
C ILE A 229 4.72 -12.49 -14.35
N GLY A 230 4.47 -11.42 -13.58
CA GLY A 230 3.32 -10.56 -13.81
C GLY A 230 3.45 -9.78 -15.13
N THR A 231 2.31 -9.42 -15.72
CA THR A 231 2.30 -8.49 -16.86
C THR A 231 2.53 -7.06 -16.39
N VAL A 232 3.41 -6.33 -17.08
CA VAL A 232 3.56 -4.88 -16.87
C VAL A 232 2.26 -4.19 -17.29
N ALA A 233 1.65 -3.46 -16.37
CA ALA A 233 0.39 -2.76 -16.61
C ALA A 233 0.50 -1.24 -16.40
N LEU A 234 1.50 -0.78 -15.65
CA LEU A 234 1.83 0.63 -15.49
C LEU A 234 3.33 0.81 -15.68
N CYS A 235 3.71 1.80 -16.48
CA CYS A 235 5.10 2.24 -16.62
C CYS A 235 5.09 3.76 -16.84
N GLU A 236 5.28 4.52 -15.76
CA GLU A 236 5.51 5.97 -15.84
C GLU A 236 7.02 6.20 -15.75
N SER A 237 7.61 6.82 -16.76
CA SER A 237 9.05 7.11 -16.81
C SER A 237 9.26 8.59 -17.09
N ASN A 238 9.96 9.28 -16.18
CA ASN A 238 10.25 10.71 -16.28
C ASN A 238 11.76 10.92 -16.27
N GLY A 239 12.26 11.84 -17.10
CA GLY A 239 13.69 12.14 -17.22
C GLY A 239 14.35 11.48 -18.43
N SER A 240 15.68 11.47 -18.46
CA SER A 240 16.46 10.99 -19.60
C SER A 240 17.07 9.61 -19.34
N PHE A 241 16.77 8.63 -20.20
CA PHE A 241 17.25 7.25 -20.06
C PHE A 241 17.39 6.57 -21.42
N SER A 242 18.22 5.53 -21.50
CA SER A 242 18.38 4.70 -22.70
C SER A 242 17.43 3.50 -22.70
N TYR A 243 17.26 2.87 -23.87
CA TYR A 243 16.42 1.67 -24.00
C TYR A 243 16.95 0.48 -23.17
N ASP A 244 18.27 0.28 -23.16
CA ASP A 244 18.93 -0.79 -22.40
C ASP A 244 18.76 -0.59 -20.88
N GLN A 245 18.84 0.67 -20.44
CA GLN A 245 18.53 1.04 -19.05
C GLN A 245 17.07 0.74 -18.71
N LEU A 246 16.12 1.06 -19.59
CA LEU A 246 14.71 0.75 -19.38
C LEU A 246 14.46 -0.76 -19.28
N GLN A 247 15.11 -1.57 -20.12
CA GLN A 247 15.00 -3.02 -20.04
C GLN A 247 15.52 -3.57 -18.71
N THR A 248 16.63 -3.00 -18.22
CA THR A 248 17.18 -3.34 -16.90
C THR A 248 16.26 -2.91 -15.76
N VAL A 249 15.67 -1.70 -15.85
CA VAL A 249 14.64 -1.19 -14.91
C VAL A 249 13.46 -2.15 -14.82
N LEU A 250 12.90 -2.59 -15.96
CA LEU A 250 11.76 -3.51 -15.98
C LEU A 250 12.11 -4.87 -15.36
N LYS A 251 13.33 -5.36 -15.57
CA LYS A 251 13.81 -6.62 -14.98
C LYS A 251 13.99 -6.52 -13.46
N LEU A 252 14.55 -5.41 -12.96
CA LEU A 252 14.66 -5.20 -11.51
C LEU A 252 13.28 -5.01 -10.87
N ALA A 253 12.40 -4.28 -11.54
CA ALA A 253 11.04 -4.05 -11.07
C ALA A 253 10.22 -5.35 -10.98
N SER A 254 10.39 -6.28 -11.92
CA SER A 254 9.68 -7.57 -11.88
C SER A 254 10.13 -8.43 -10.69
N LEU A 255 11.44 -8.47 -10.39
CA LEU A 255 11.96 -9.18 -9.22
C LEU A 255 11.46 -8.56 -7.91
N ALA A 256 11.51 -7.23 -7.78
CA ALA A 256 11.04 -6.55 -6.58
C ALA A 256 9.53 -6.72 -6.35
N THR A 257 8.72 -6.63 -7.40
CA THR A 257 7.27 -6.83 -7.27
C THR A 257 6.90 -8.28 -6.96
N GLN A 258 7.66 -9.26 -7.44
CA GLN A 258 7.53 -10.66 -7.01
C GLN A 258 7.84 -10.84 -5.51
N GLN A 259 8.87 -10.15 -4.99
CA GLN A 259 9.18 -10.16 -3.56
C GLN A 259 8.03 -9.54 -2.73
N ILE A 260 7.48 -8.41 -3.18
CA ILE A 260 6.33 -7.76 -2.53
C ILE A 260 5.12 -8.69 -2.55
N LEU A 261 4.81 -9.34 -3.68
CA LEU A 261 3.72 -10.29 -3.80
C LEU A 261 3.89 -11.48 -2.82
N ALA A 262 5.10 -12.06 -2.75
CA ALA A 262 5.39 -13.16 -1.85
C ALA A 262 5.20 -12.75 -0.37
N PHE A 263 5.71 -11.57 0.00
CA PHE A 263 5.53 -11.00 1.32
C PHE A 263 4.05 -10.79 1.67
N VAL A 264 3.28 -10.22 0.74
CA VAL A 264 1.85 -9.97 0.94
C VAL A 264 1.08 -11.27 1.09
N ARG A 265 1.34 -12.28 0.24
CA ARG A 265 0.68 -13.60 0.32
C ARG A 265 0.91 -14.24 1.69
N GLN A 266 2.18 -14.34 2.12
CA GLN A 266 2.53 -14.90 3.41
C GLN A 266 1.88 -14.12 4.56
N SER A 267 1.88 -12.80 4.48
CA SER A 267 1.32 -11.96 5.54
C SER A 267 -0.22 -12.05 5.61
N CYS A 268 -0.91 -12.13 4.48
CA CYS A 268 -2.36 -12.33 4.44
C CYS A 268 -2.76 -13.68 5.05
N GLU A 269 -2.04 -14.76 4.74
CA GLU A 269 -2.27 -16.08 5.33
C GLU A 269 -2.21 -16.01 6.87
N THR A 270 -1.17 -15.37 7.42
CA THR A 270 -1.05 -15.24 8.89
C THR A 270 -2.16 -14.41 9.53
N VAL A 271 -2.70 -13.41 8.84
CA VAL A 271 -3.76 -12.55 9.37
C VAL A 271 -5.08 -13.34 9.42
N TYR A 272 -5.44 -14.03 8.33
CA TYR A 272 -6.69 -14.78 8.26
C TYR A 272 -6.68 -16.03 9.14
N ASP A 273 -5.54 -16.73 9.25
CA ASP A 273 -5.40 -17.87 10.18
C ASP A 273 -5.66 -17.46 11.63
N HIS A 274 -5.24 -16.25 12.01
CA HIS A 274 -5.45 -15.71 13.35
C HIS A 274 -6.91 -15.31 13.59
N GLU A 275 -7.58 -14.74 12.59
CA GLU A 275 -9.01 -14.41 12.67
C GLU A 275 -9.89 -15.66 12.81
N ASP A 276 -9.59 -16.73 12.05
CA ASP A 276 -10.30 -18.01 12.16
C ASP A 276 -10.13 -18.65 13.55
N GLY A 277 -8.93 -18.52 14.15
CA GLY A 277 -8.68 -18.95 15.54
C GLY A 277 -9.51 -18.19 16.58
N ILE A 278 -9.68 -16.87 16.42
CA ILE A 278 -10.51 -16.05 17.31
C ILE A 278 -12.00 -16.35 17.12
N ASN A 279 -12.45 -16.49 15.88
CA ASN A 279 -13.85 -16.76 15.55
C ASN A 279 -14.29 -18.14 16.07
N SER A 280 -13.42 -19.16 15.98
CA SER A 280 -13.69 -20.49 16.54
C SER A 280 -13.69 -20.50 18.07
N ALA A 281 -12.77 -19.77 18.73
CA ALA A 281 -12.73 -19.66 20.20
C ALA A 281 -13.91 -18.89 20.78
N SER A 282 -14.38 -17.84 20.11
CA SER A 282 -15.55 -17.05 20.52
C SER A 282 -16.87 -17.81 20.32
N GLN A 283 -17.02 -18.59 19.25
CA GLN A 283 -18.19 -19.47 19.07
C GLN A 283 -18.25 -20.59 20.12
N ALA A 284 -17.12 -21.13 20.58
CA ALA A 284 -17.08 -22.11 21.66
C ALA A 284 -17.55 -21.54 23.02
N ALA A 285 -17.38 -20.23 23.25
CA ALA A 285 -17.79 -19.57 24.49
C ALA A 285 -19.29 -19.19 24.53
N VAL A 286 -19.95 -19.03 23.38
CA VAL A 286 -21.38 -18.64 23.27
C VAL A 286 -22.32 -19.85 23.33
N GLY A 287 -21.80 -21.08 23.30
CA GLY A 287 -22.56 -22.34 23.21
C GLY A 287 -23.17 -22.92 24.51
N GLN A 288 -23.13 -22.26 25.67
CA GLN A 288 -23.78 -22.76 26.88
C GLN A 288 -24.83 -21.78 27.45
N PRO A 289 -26.13 -21.98 27.19
CA PRO A 289 -27.16 -21.38 28.03
C PRO A 289 -27.18 -22.14 29.36
N THR A 290 -26.64 -21.55 30.42
CA THR A 290 -26.74 -22.10 31.78
C THR A 290 -28.16 -21.95 32.30
N SER A 291 -29.02 -22.94 32.03
CA SER A 291 -30.27 -23.16 32.75
C SER A 291 -29.96 -23.77 34.13
N SER A 292 -29.67 -22.92 35.13
CA SER A 292 -29.62 -23.37 36.52
C SER A 292 -31.01 -23.24 37.15
N ASN A 293 -31.71 -24.37 37.21
CA ASN A 293 -32.87 -24.58 38.09
C ASN A 293 -32.44 -24.37 39.54
N LEU A 294 -33.06 -23.41 40.23
CA LEU A 294 -33.00 -23.28 41.69
C LEU A 294 -34.10 -24.15 42.30
N ASP A 295 -33.73 -25.37 42.65
CA ASP A 295 -34.56 -26.27 43.45
C ASP A 295 -34.31 -26.00 44.93
N ASN A 296 -35.27 -25.37 45.62
CA ASN A 296 -35.14 -24.94 47.00
C ASN A 296 -35.93 -25.88 47.90
N SER A 297 -35.24 -26.85 48.51
CA SER A 297 -35.80 -27.65 49.60
C SER A 297 -34.75 -27.92 50.69
N ASN A 298 -34.91 -27.27 51.84
CA ASN A 298 -34.85 -27.97 53.12
C ASN A 298 -35.55 -27.17 54.23
N PRO A 299 -36.39 -27.79 55.07
CA PRO A 299 -37.06 -27.15 56.20
C PRO A 299 -36.29 -27.39 57.52
N GLU A 300 -36.60 -26.57 58.52
CA GLU A 300 -36.73 -26.90 59.95
C GLU A 300 -36.16 -25.84 60.93
N ASN A 301 -37.10 -25.38 61.76
CA ASN A 301 -36.98 -24.96 63.16
C ASN A 301 -36.33 -23.61 63.52
N ARG A 302 -37.20 -22.60 63.73
CA ARG A 302 -37.39 -22.06 65.09
C ARG A 302 -38.75 -21.39 65.32
N LYS A 303 -39.46 -21.93 66.32
CA LYS A 303 -40.75 -21.51 66.86
C LYS A 303 -40.70 -20.14 67.57
N LYS A 304 -41.84 -19.41 67.45
CA LYS A 304 -42.44 -18.42 68.38
C LYS A 304 -41.66 -17.11 68.57
N LYS A 305 -42.26 -15.91 68.58
CA LYS A 305 -43.42 -15.46 69.37
C LYS A 305 -43.89 -14.05 68.90
N LYS A 306 -45.20 -13.81 69.01
CA LYS A 306 -45.98 -12.57 68.79
C LYS A 306 -45.37 -11.28 69.38
N SER A 307 -45.55 -10.12 68.74
CA SER A 307 -46.54 -9.09 69.16
C SER A 307 -46.62 -7.85 68.25
N LYS A 308 -47.86 -7.42 68.00
CA LYS A 308 -48.34 -6.10 67.54
C LYS A 308 -47.55 -4.88 68.06
N LYS A 309 -47.42 -3.83 67.24
CA LYS A 309 -48.05 -2.52 67.52
C LYS A 309 -48.01 -1.58 66.31
N ASN A 310 -49.17 -1.00 66.01
CA ASN A 310 -49.41 0.10 65.07
C ASN A 310 -48.64 1.37 65.49
N LYS A 311 -48.24 2.17 64.51
CA LYS A 311 -48.90 3.46 64.21
C LYS A 311 -48.62 3.84 62.76
#